data_AF-A0A1B8G6K7-F1
#
_entry.id   AF-A0A1B8G6K7-F1
#
_cell.length_a   1.000
_cell.length_b   1.000
_cell.length_c   1.000
_cell.angle_alpha   90.00
_cell.angle_beta   90.00
_cell.angle_gamma   90.00
#
_symmetry.space_group_name_H-M   'P 1'
#
loop_
_entity.id
_entity.type
_entity.pdbx_description
1 polymer ?
#
loop_
_entity_poly.entity_id
_entity_poly.type
_entity_poly.pdbx_seq_one_letter_code
_entity_poly.pdbx_strand_id
1 'polypeptide(L)'
;MLISLTVGKVDAGVAVLLTQDKRLIEFPSILLPPHISSGSIVDITVARNFESESESQDSFSHLQDSIFRSFGESEPSAPVLRCRNATQTSIVLEWDPVQLATADVISLSLFRNGQKAGNIPQPTTMESTKISGLAVDTEYTFHLVLRTTAGTFASDRLTVRTHKMTDLSGITVTPGILPAQLRESLVAAVERIGGKLADTVRIDTTHFVTTEGRGITWEKAVEMNIPVVRPEWVEGCERGGRIVGVRQYYLDADPRQRMANLGPAAGQQATPAEPASAKDEAPLPALPNNNRKEQANGDEASEAGQTNNEKEEDRDEESEEDDSEDKKVEALDEQKVRVEDNDQHKVALRPAASPADEKEPSVDKNPVTKSPSLEVDADTEEGAKTPGAASFQDVAL
;
A
#
# COMPACT_ATOMS: atom_id res chain seq x y z
N MET A 1 -64.12 -2.98 -1.49
CA MET A 1 -64.98 -3.48 -0.41
C MET A 1 -65.44 -2.30 0.43
N LEU A 2 -66.73 -2.19 0.73
CA LEU A 2 -67.29 -1.15 1.61
C LEU A 2 -67.61 -1.80 2.95
N ILE A 3 -67.22 -1.18 4.07
CA ILE A 3 -67.48 -1.68 5.42
C ILE A 3 -67.94 -0.53 6.32
N SER A 4 -69.18 -0.60 6.79
CA SER A 4 -69.72 0.31 7.80
C SER A 4 -69.28 -0.12 9.20
N LEU A 5 -68.63 0.78 9.94
CA LEU A 5 -68.05 0.54 11.26
C LEU A 5 -68.57 1.56 12.28
N THR A 6 -68.92 1.09 13.48
CA THR A 6 -69.36 1.98 14.58
C THR A 6 -68.16 2.40 15.42
N VAL A 7 -68.00 3.70 15.66
CA VAL A 7 -66.97 4.27 16.54
C VAL A 7 -67.34 3.99 18.00
N GLY A 8 -66.60 3.11 18.67
CA GLY A 8 -66.78 2.80 20.09
C GLY A 8 -66.19 3.88 20.99
N LYS A 9 -64.86 4.01 20.99
CA LYS A 9 -64.10 5.00 21.78
C LYS A 9 -63.18 5.80 20.86
N VAL A 10 -62.97 7.08 21.17
CA VAL A 10 -61.99 7.94 20.49
C VAL A 10 -61.05 8.51 21.55
N ASP A 11 -59.76 8.21 21.44
CA ASP A 11 -58.69 8.84 22.22
C ASP A 11 -57.79 9.68 21.29
N ALA A 12 -56.88 10.46 21.88
CA ALA A 12 -56.06 11.48 21.19
C ALA A 12 -55.05 10.94 20.15
N GLY A 13 -54.98 9.63 19.92
CA GLY A 13 -54.14 9.01 18.88
C GLY A 13 -54.73 7.75 18.24
N VAL A 14 -55.60 7.02 18.95
CA VAL A 14 -56.26 5.80 18.47
C VAL A 14 -57.77 5.90 18.71
N ALA A 15 -58.56 5.43 17.75
CA ALA A 15 -59.98 5.18 17.89
C ALA A 15 -60.26 3.67 17.79
N VAL A 16 -61.26 3.23 18.54
CA VAL A 16 -61.74 1.85 18.56
C VAL A 16 -62.96 1.75 17.66
N LEU A 17 -62.83 1.07 16.53
CA LEU A 17 -63.91 0.80 15.59
C LEU A 17 -64.49 -0.61 15.81
N LEU A 18 -65.81 -0.73 15.70
CA LEU A 18 -66.56 -1.95 15.93
C LEU A 18 -67.32 -2.37 14.67
N THR A 19 -67.12 -3.62 14.26
CA THR A 19 -67.83 -4.28 13.16
C THR A 19 -69.18 -4.84 13.62
N GLN A 20 -70.08 -5.11 12.68
CA GLN A 20 -71.36 -5.78 12.96
C GLN A 20 -71.17 -7.23 13.47
N ASP A 21 -70.09 -7.93 13.06
CA ASP A 21 -69.71 -9.25 13.58
C ASP A 21 -68.80 -9.19 14.84
N LYS A 22 -68.84 -8.05 15.56
CA LYS A 22 -68.23 -7.83 16.89
C LYS A 22 -66.70 -7.89 16.95
N ARG A 23 -66.00 -7.85 15.82
CA ARG A 23 -64.55 -7.57 15.79
C ARG A 23 -64.28 -6.13 16.18
N LEU A 24 -63.23 -5.95 16.96
CA LEU A 24 -62.64 -4.68 17.33
C LEU A 24 -61.48 -4.38 16.38
N ILE A 25 -61.40 -3.15 15.88
CA ILE A 25 -60.30 -2.65 15.05
C ILE A 25 -59.76 -1.39 15.72
N GLU A 26 -58.47 -1.39 16.07
CA GLU A 26 -57.75 -0.17 16.46
C GLU A 26 -57.34 0.59 15.20
N PHE A 27 -57.70 1.88 15.14
CA PHE A 27 -57.50 2.72 13.95
C PHE A 27 -56.93 4.08 14.36
N PRO A 28 -55.88 4.61 13.68
CA PRO A 28 -55.32 5.90 14.04
C PRO A 28 -56.36 7.02 13.94
N SER A 29 -56.59 7.78 15.01
CA SER A 29 -57.69 8.76 15.03
C SER A 29 -57.47 9.95 14.09
N ILE A 30 -56.22 10.19 13.66
CA ILE A 30 -55.84 11.15 12.62
C ILE A 30 -56.34 10.76 11.20
N LEU A 31 -56.65 9.48 10.95
CA LEU A 31 -57.16 8.99 9.66
C LEU A 31 -58.70 8.97 9.59
N LEU A 32 -59.39 9.43 10.65
CA LEU A 32 -60.85 9.57 10.67
C LEU A 32 -61.28 10.99 10.28
N PRO A 33 -62.53 11.18 9.81
CA PRO A 33 -63.08 12.52 9.56
C PRO A 33 -63.04 13.42 10.79
N PRO A 34 -62.85 14.75 10.63
CA PRO A 34 -62.84 15.69 11.74
C PRO A 34 -64.20 15.73 12.45
N HIS A 35 -64.18 16.06 13.76
CA HIS A 35 -65.35 16.15 14.65
C HIS A 35 -66.11 14.83 14.89
N ILE A 36 -65.50 13.68 14.63
CA ILE A 36 -66.12 12.37 14.90
C ILE A 36 -66.25 12.06 16.40
N SER A 37 -67.39 11.51 16.82
CA SER A 37 -67.68 11.13 18.21
C SER A 37 -67.88 9.62 18.38
N SER A 38 -67.81 9.15 19.64
CA SER A 38 -68.39 7.85 20.02
C SER A 38 -69.84 7.75 19.54
N GLY A 39 -70.24 6.57 19.06
CA GLY A 39 -71.54 6.28 18.47
C GLY A 39 -71.68 6.63 16.98
N SER A 40 -70.70 7.33 16.38
CA SER A 40 -70.70 7.62 14.93
C SER A 40 -70.56 6.34 14.10
N ILE A 41 -71.10 6.33 12.87
CA ILE A 41 -70.85 5.26 11.88
C ILE A 41 -69.95 5.82 10.78
N VAL A 42 -68.93 5.06 10.39
CA VAL A 42 -67.98 5.39 9.32
C VAL A 42 -68.03 4.30 8.25
N ASP A 43 -68.22 4.70 7.00
CA ASP A 43 -68.09 3.81 5.85
C ASP A 43 -66.65 3.83 5.33
N ILE A 44 -65.88 2.79 5.64
CA ILE A 44 -64.52 2.63 5.09
C ILE A 44 -64.60 1.89 3.76
N THR A 45 -64.12 2.55 2.70
CA THR A 45 -63.93 1.93 1.38
C THR A 45 -62.49 1.44 1.26
N VAL A 46 -62.29 0.12 1.33
CA VAL A 46 -60.98 -0.52 1.10
C VAL A 46 -60.93 -1.06 -0.33
N ALA A 47 -59.97 -0.58 -1.11
CA ALA A 47 -59.69 -1.05 -2.46
C ALA A 47 -58.16 -1.20 -2.65
N ARG A 48 -57.74 -2.14 -3.50
CA ARG A 48 -56.34 -2.31 -3.87
C ARG A 48 -55.98 -1.30 -4.97
N ASN A 49 -54.98 -0.46 -4.72
CA ASN A 49 -54.54 0.56 -5.67
C ASN A 49 -53.39 0.00 -6.55
N PHE A 50 -53.77 -0.65 -7.65
CA PHE A 50 -52.81 -1.24 -8.59
C PHE A 50 -51.93 -0.19 -9.32
N GLU A 51 -52.39 1.05 -9.42
CA GLU A 51 -51.65 2.14 -10.07
C GLU A 51 -50.42 2.50 -9.23
N SER A 52 -50.62 2.89 -7.97
CA SER A 52 -49.51 3.22 -7.07
C SER A 52 -48.70 2.01 -6.58
N GLU A 53 -49.22 0.79 -6.70
CA GLU A 53 -48.40 -0.42 -6.61
C GLU A 53 -47.40 -0.52 -7.77
N SER A 54 -47.81 -0.21 -9.02
CA SER A 54 -46.89 -0.14 -10.16
C SER A 54 -45.88 1.00 -9.98
N GLU A 55 -46.32 2.22 -9.67
CA GLU A 55 -45.43 3.37 -9.44
C GLU A 55 -44.37 3.07 -8.35
N SER A 56 -44.78 2.39 -7.28
CA SER A 56 -43.88 1.97 -6.21
C SER A 56 -42.89 0.90 -6.69
N GLN A 57 -43.34 -0.11 -7.44
CA GLN A 57 -42.49 -1.15 -8.00
C GLN A 57 -41.50 -0.61 -9.04
N ASP A 58 -41.94 0.31 -9.91
CA ASP A 58 -41.13 0.94 -10.95
C ASP A 58 -40.07 1.86 -10.32
N SER A 59 -40.42 2.65 -9.30
CA SER A 59 -39.48 3.47 -8.56
C SER A 59 -38.44 2.65 -7.77
N PHE A 60 -38.85 1.51 -7.19
CA PHE A 60 -37.94 0.57 -6.54
C PHE A 60 -36.95 -0.04 -7.55
N SER A 61 -37.44 -0.54 -8.68
CA SER A 61 -36.60 -1.11 -9.75
C SER A 61 -35.62 -0.08 -10.30
N HIS A 62 -36.07 1.15 -10.56
CA HIS A 62 -35.20 2.24 -11.00
C HIS A 62 -34.12 2.61 -9.97
N LEU A 63 -34.43 2.52 -8.67
CA LEU A 63 -33.44 2.71 -7.61
C LEU A 63 -32.39 1.57 -7.59
N GLN A 64 -32.82 0.31 -7.74
CA GLN A 64 -31.89 -0.83 -7.82
C GLN A 64 -30.98 -0.72 -9.05
N ASP A 65 -31.53 -0.40 -10.23
CA ASP A 65 -30.77 -0.14 -11.45
C ASP A 65 -29.76 1.00 -11.27
N SER A 66 -30.15 2.08 -10.62
CA SER A 66 -29.26 3.22 -10.34
C SER A 66 -28.10 2.84 -9.41
N ILE A 67 -28.37 2.05 -8.36
CA ILE A 67 -27.33 1.52 -7.46
C ILE A 67 -26.40 0.57 -8.22
N PHE A 68 -26.94 -0.34 -9.03
CA PHE A 68 -26.14 -1.28 -9.81
C PHE A 68 -25.20 -0.57 -10.80
N ARG A 69 -25.72 0.37 -11.59
CA ARG A 69 -24.89 1.16 -12.54
C ARG A 69 -23.86 2.03 -11.83
N SER A 70 -24.20 2.57 -10.66
CA SER A 70 -23.29 3.42 -9.88
C SER A 70 -22.15 2.65 -9.21
N PHE A 71 -22.36 1.40 -8.77
CA PHE A 71 -21.43 0.70 -7.88
C PHE A 71 -21.02 -0.72 -8.30
N GLY A 72 -21.73 -1.37 -9.23
CA GLY A 72 -21.53 -2.78 -9.61
C GLY A 72 -21.38 -3.05 -11.11
N GLU A 73 -21.56 -2.05 -11.99
CA GLU A 73 -21.38 -2.21 -13.44
C GLU A 73 -19.90 -2.20 -13.87
N SER A 74 -18.98 -1.71 -13.02
CA SER A 74 -17.54 -1.69 -13.30
C SER A 74 -16.71 -2.14 -12.10
N GLU A 75 -15.74 -3.02 -12.37
CA GLU A 75 -14.77 -3.52 -11.38
C GLU A 75 -13.39 -2.87 -11.61
N PRO A 76 -12.50 -2.81 -10.59
CA PRO A 76 -11.15 -2.30 -10.75
C PRO A 76 -10.31 -3.16 -11.71
N SER A 77 -9.54 -2.52 -12.60
CA SER A 77 -8.65 -3.23 -13.52
C SER A 77 -7.34 -3.66 -12.85
N ALA A 78 -6.81 -4.83 -13.21
CA ALA A 78 -5.43 -5.17 -12.89
C ALA A 78 -4.43 -4.16 -13.51
N PRO A 79 -3.42 -3.68 -12.77
CA PRO A 79 -2.47 -2.69 -13.28
C PRO A 79 -1.56 -3.32 -14.35
N VAL A 80 -1.43 -2.67 -15.51
CA VAL A 80 -0.57 -3.13 -16.62
C VAL A 80 0.85 -2.57 -16.44
N LEU A 81 1.84 -3.44 -16.23
CA LEU A 81 3.24 -3.06 -15.97
C LEU A 81 4.12 -3.15 -17.23
N ARG A 82 4.87 -2.10 -17.53
CA ARG A 82 5.80 -1.99 -18.68
C ARG A 82 7.23 -1.63 -18.25
N CYS A 83 8.20 -2.03 -19.06
CA CYS A 83 9.58 -1.54 -18.98
C CYS A 83 9.73 -0.33 -19.89
N ARG A 84 9.98 0.84 -19.31
CA ARG A 84 10.19 2.10 -20.06
C ARG A 84 11.62 2.23 -20.56
N ASN A 85 12.58 1.95 -19.68
CA ASN A 85 14.00 1.98 -19.99
C ASN A 85 14.77 1.04 -19.08
N ALA A 86 15.76 0.34 -19.62
CA ALA A 86 16.69 -0.48 -18.87
C ALA A 86 18.12 0.03 -19.10
N THR A 87 18.96 -0.13 -18.09
CA THR A 87 20.39 0.23 -18.12
C THR A 87 21.21 -0.92 -17.53
N GLN A 88 22.51 -0.72 -17.34
CA GLN A 88 23.40 -1.76 -16.79
C GLN A 88 23.12 -2.02 -15.30
N THR A 89 22.65 -1.04 -14.53
CA THR A 89 22.47 -1.14 -13.06
C THR A 89 21.15 -0.57 -12.53
N SER A 90 20.26 -0.13 -13.41
CA SER A 90 18.91 0.35 -13.05
C SER A 90 17.88 0.08 -14.15
N ILE A 91 16.61 -0.06 -13.76
CA ILE A 91 15.46 -0.17 -14.67
C ILE A 91 14.41 0.85 -14.24
N VAL A 92 13.81 1.53 -15.21
CA VAL A 92 12.62 2.36 -15.04
C VAL A 92 11.40 1.58 -15.52
N LEU A 93 10.49 1.34 -14.58
CA LEU A 93 9.20 0.73 -14.80
C LEU A 93 8.13 1.82 -14.90
N GLU A 94 7.12 1.58 -15.72
CA GLU A 94 5.92 2.41 -15.80
C GLU A 94 4.68 1.53 -15.88
N TRP A 95 3.52 2.07 -15.53
CA TRP A 95 2.23 1.37 -15.62
C TRP A 95 1.13 2.31 -16.12
N ASP A 96 0.08 1.71 -16.66
CA ASP A 96 -1.10 2.50 -17.07
C ASP A 96 -1.85 3.07 -15.85
N PRO A 97 -2.57 4.20 -16.01
CA PRO A 97 -3.36 4.80 -14.94
C PRO A 97 -4.31 3.80 -14.31
N VAL A 98 -4.29 3.68 -12.98
CA VAL A 98 -5.04 2.64 -12.27
C VAL A 98 -6.53 2.92 -12.35
N GLN A 99 -7.29 2.05 -13.03
CA GLN A 99 -8.74 2.17 -13.13
C GLN A 99 -9.38 1.50 -11.92
N LEU A 100 -10.07 2.29 -11.11
CA LEU A 100 -10.54 1.90 -9.79
C LEU A 100 -12.06 1.66 -9.71
N ALA A 101 -12.80 2.06 -10.74
CA ALA A 101 -14.27 2.16 -10.69
C ALA A 101 -14.72 2.95 -9.45
N THR A 102 -15.30 2.27 -8.46
CA THR A 102 -15.77 2.83 -7.18
C THR A 102 -14.91 2.45 -5.97
N ALA A 103 -13.82 1.72 -6.15
CA ALA A 103 -12.97 1.23 -5.07
C ALA A 103 -11.85 2.22 -4.70
N ASP A 104 -11.48 2.27 -3.42
CA ASP A 104 -10.33 3.05 -2.96
C ASP A 104 -9.03 2.23 -3.00
N VAL A 105 -7.90 2.88 -3.25
CA VAL A 105 -6.57 2.23 -3.18
C VAL A 105 -6.10 2.15 -1.73
N ILE A 106 -5.91 0.92 -1.25
CA ILE A 106 -5.29 0.64 0.05
C ILE A 106 -3.75 0.66 -0.09
N SER A 107 -3.21 0.03 -1.14
CA SER A 107 -1.78 0.13 -1.46
C SER A 107 -1.46 -0.40 -2.86
N LEU A 108 -0.39 0.12 -3.47
CA LEU A 108 0.26 -0.49 -4.63
C LEU A 108 1.66 -0.94 -4.21
N SER A 109 1.93 -2.25 -4.27
CA SER A 109 3.22 -2.85 -3.92
C SER A 109 3.97 -3.32 -5.16
N LEU A 110 5.25 -3.00 -5.29
CA LEU A 110 6.12 -3.57 -6.32
C LEU A 110 6.85 -4.80 -5.76
N PHE A 111 6.89 -5.87 -6.55
CA PHE A 111 7.65 -7.08 -6.28
C PHE A 111 8.77 -7.26 -7.32
N ARG A 112 9.94 -7.76 -6.87
CA ARG A 112 11.13 -8.09 -7.65
C ARG A 112 11.56 -9.52 -7.29
N ASN A 113 11.64 -10.42 -8.27
CA ASN A 113 11.99 -11.83 -8.09
C ASN A 113 11.13 -12.53 -7.00
N GLY A 114 9.84 -12.20 -6.93
CA GLY A 114 8.90 -12.73 -5.92
C GLY A 114 9.00 -12.10 -4.53
N GLN A 115 10.03 -11.32 -4.23
CA GLN A 115 10.16 -10.57 -2.97
C GLN A 115 9.56 -9.16 -3.11
N LYS A 116 8.99 -8.63 -2.04
CA LYS A 116 8.43 -7.26 -2.03
C LYS A 116 9.57 -6.22 -2.03
N ALA A 117 9.63 -5.40 -3.07
CA ALA A 117 10.64 -4.35 -3.22
C ALA A 117 10.23 -3.04 -2.52
N GLY A 118 8.93 -2.77 -2.39
CA GLY A 118 8.42 -1.59 -1.68
C GLY A 118 6.93 -1.30 -1.95
N ASN A 119 6.43 -0.21 -1.39
CA ASN A 119 5.16 0.41 -1.78
C ASN A 119 5.44 1.59 -2.73
N ILE A 120 4.52 1.86 -3.66
CA ILE A 120 4.46 3.14 -4.38
C ILE A 120 3.76 4.16 -3.47
N PRO A 121 4.32 5.36 -3.24
CA PRO A 121 3.78 6.31 -2.25
C PRO A 121 2.53 7.07 -2.72
N GLN A 122 2.33 7.26 -4.02
CA GLN A 122 1.18 7.96 -4.61
C GLN A 122 0.65 7.19 -5.83
N PRO A 123 -0.05 6.06 -5.64
CA PRO A 123 -0.38 5.13 -6.73
C PRO A 123 -1.34 5.68 -7.80
N THR A 124 -2.03 6.77 -7.52
CA THR A 124 -2.94 7.48 -8.44
C THR A 124 -2.29 8.63 -9.22
N THR A 125 -1.12 9.10 -8.79
CA THR A 125 -0.38 10.23 -9.40
C THR A 125 0.96 9.81 -9.99
N MET A 126 1.56 8.75 -9.45
CA MET A 126 2.86 8.22 -9.83
C MET A 126 2.67 6.99 -10.71
N GLU A 127 2.91 7.15 -12.01
CA GLU A 127 2.76 6.10 -13.04
C GLU A 127 4.09 5.39 -13.37
N SER A 128 5.18 5.73 -12.67
CA SER A 128 6.51 5.14 -12.92
C SER A 128 7.43 5.15 -11.71
N THR A 129 8.40 4.24 -11.69
CA THR A 129 9.45 4.18 -10.65
C THR A 129 10.79 3.70 -11.20
N LYS A 130 11.90 4.08 -10.54
CA LYS A 130 13.27 3.71 -10.91
C LYS A 130 13.88 2.78 -9.87
N ILE A 131 14.13 1.53 -10.27
CA ILE A 131 14.79 0.52 -9.44
C ILE A 131 16.30 0.55 -9.74
N SER A 132 17.08 0.96 -8.75
CA SER A 132 18.54 1.05 -8.82
C SER A 132 19.21 -0.09 -8.04
N GLY A 133 20.53 -0.27 -8.17
CA GLY A 133 21.25 -1.34 -7.48
C GLY A 133 20.96 -2.73 -8.05
N LEU A 134 20.79 -2.80 -9.38
CA LEU A 134 20.70 -4.03 -10.14
C LEU A 134 22.12 -4.48 -10.54
N ALA A 135 22.34 -5.80 -10.64
CA ALA A 135 23.56 -6.33 -11.24
C ALA A 135 23.53 -6.20 -12.78
N VAL A 136 24.70 -6.18 -13.41
CA VAL A 136 24.89 -6.06 -14.87
C VAL A 136 24.56 -7.39 -15.57
N ASP A 137 24.02 -7.35 -16.80
CA ASP A 137 23.65 -8.53 -17.61
C ASP A 137 22.82 -9.59 -16.84
N THR A 138 21.97 -9.13 -15.92
CA THR A 138 21.24 -9.95 -14.96
C THR A 138 19.74 -9.80 -15.18
N GLU A 139 19.02 -10.92 -15.09
CA GLU A 139 17.58 -10.98 -15.31
C GLU A 139 16.82 -10.76 -14.00
N TYR A 140 15.76 -9.96 -14.08
CA TYR A 140 14.85 -9.67 -12.98
C TYR A 140 13.40 -9.77 -13.44
N THR A 141 12.54 -10.32 -12.58
CA THR A 141 11.09 -10.38 -12.80
C THR A 141 10.40 -9.37 -11.91
N PHE A 142 9.51 -8.56 -12.48
CA PHE A 142 8.76 -7.52 -11.78
C PHE A 142 7.26 -7.75 -11.92
N HIS A 143 6.50 -7.45 -10.88
CA HIS A 143 5.04 -7.34 -10.94
C HIS A 143 4.54 -6.37 -9.88
N LEU A 144 3.41 -5.73 -10.16
CA LEU A 144 2.66 -4.91 -9.22
C LEU A 144 1.59 -5.75 -8.53
N VAL A 145 1.30 -5.43 -7.28
CA VAL A 145 0.13 -5.92 -6.53
C VAL A 145 -0.63 -4.72 -6.01
N LEU A 146 -1.78 -4.46 -6.61
CA LEU A 146 -2.73 -3.44 -6.22
C LEU A 146 -3.71 -4.04 -5.20
N ARG A 147 -3.85 -3.40 -4.04
CA ARG A 147 -4.89 -3.70 -3.06
C ARG A 147 -5.89 -2.56 -3.04
N THR A 148 -7.17 -2.86 -3.28
CA THR A 148 -8.29 -1.93 -3.22
C THR A 148 -9.32 -2.41 -2.19
N THR A 149 -10.33 -1.59 -1.91
CA THR A 149 -11.48 -2.00 -1.08
C THR A 149 -12.32 -3.12 -1.69
N ALA A 150 -12.30 -3.29 -3.02
CA ALA A 150 -13.03 -4.34 -3.74
C ALA A 150 -12.22 -5.65 -3.93
N GLY A 151 -10.89 -5.63 -3.78
CA GLY A 151 -10.08 -6.83 -3.97
C GLY A 151 -8.57 -6.60 -4.07
N THR A 152 -7.82 -7.66 -4.37
CA THR A 152 -6.40 -7.60 -4.67
C THR A 152 -6.15 -8.06 -6.10
N PHE A 153 -5.55 -7.19 -6.91
CA PHE A 153 -5.26 -7.40 -8.32
C PHE A 153 -3.74 -7.39 -8.55
N ALA A 154 -3.22 -8.31 -9.35
CA ALA A 154 -1.80 -8.38 -9.67
C ALA A 154 -1.58 -8.09 -11.16
N SER A 155 -0.47 -7.44 -11.50
CA SER A 155 -0.03 -7.32 -12.89
C SER A 155 0.51 -8.64 -13.42
N ASP A 156 0.58 -8.74 -14.75
CA ASP A 156 1.47 -9.70 -15.39
C ASP A 156 2.93 -9.57 -14.89
N ARG A 157 3.67 -10.67 -15.01
CA ARG A 157 5.08 -10.76 -14.62
C ARG A 157 5.97 -10.31 -15.76
N LEU A 158 6.50 -9.10 -15.63
CA LEU A 158 7.41 -8.48 -16.59
C LEU A 158 8.85 -8.93 -16.31
N THR A 159 9.40 -9.79 -17.17
CA THR A 159 10.82 -10.19 -17.14
C THR A 159 11.67 -9.18 -17.92
N VAL A 160 12.71 -8.63 -17.28
CA VAL A 160 13.62 -7.65 -17.88
C VAL A 160 15.06 -8.00 -17.52
N ARG A 161 15.96 -7.96 -18.51
CA ARG A 161 17.41 -8.11 -18.31
C ARG A 161 18.09 -6.75 -18.28
N THR A 162 19.01 -6.52 -17.34
CA THR A 162 19.87 -5.34 -17.37
C THR A 162 20.87 -5.41 -18.52
N HIS A 163 21.28 -4.24 -19.01
CA HIS A 163 22.13 -4.14 -20.21
C HIS A 163 23.58 -4.55 -19.90
N LYS A 164 24.32 -4.95 -20.93
CA LYS A 164 25.78 -5.18 -20.85
C LYS A 164 26.53 -3.84 -20.85
N MET A 165 27.77 -3.82 -20.37
CA MET A 165 28.63 -2.62 -20.41
C MET A 165 28.87 -2.09 -21.84
N THR A 166 28.78 -2.95 -22.84
CA THR A 166 28.89 -2.62 -24.29
C THR A 166 27.57 -2.19 -24.93
N ASP A 167 26.44 -2.35 -24.23
CA ASP A 167 25.13 -1.96 -24.72
C ASP A 167 24.80 -0.56 -24.20
N LEU A 168 24.67 0.38 -25.14
CA LEU A 168 24.49 1.80 -24.89
C LEU A 168 23.04 2.27 -25.12
N SER A 169 22.14 1.37 -25.54
CA SER A 169 20.77 1.72 -25.94
C SER A 169 19.86 2.19 -24.78
N GLY A 170 20.26 1.87 -23.55
CA GLY A 170 19.66 2.37 -22.32
C GLY A 170 20.01 3.83 -21.97
N ILE A 171 20.98 4.45 -22.66
CA ILE A 171 21.45 5.80 -22.34
C ILE A 171 20.47 6.84 -22.89
N THR A 172 19.63 7.37 -22.01
CA THR A 172 18.81 8.55 -22.28
C THR A 172 19.57 9.82 -21.87
N VAL A 173 19.82 10.72 -22.81
CA VAL A 173 20.47 12.02 -22.62
C VAL A 173 19.45 13.15 -22.66
N THR A 174 19.53 14.08 -21.72
CA THR A 174 18.89 15.40 -21.84
C THR A 174 19.94 16.47 -22.09
N PRO A 175 19.87 17.24 -23.20
CA PRO A 175 20.79 18.34 -23.46
C PRO A 175 20.42 19.58 -22.62
N GLY A 176 21.44 20.19 -22.00
CA GLY A 176 21.36 21.50 -21.36
C GLY A 176 21.75 22.63 -22.32
N ILE A 177 22.41 23.66 -21.78
CA ILE A 177 22.86 24.80 -22.60
C ILE A 177 24.13 24.41 -23.34
N LEU A 178 24.02 24.36 -24.67
CA LEU A 178 25.03 23.93 -25.63
C LEU A 178 25.02 24.87 -26.85
N PRO A 179 26.17 25.22 -27.43
CA PRO A 179 26.24 25.81 -28.77
C PRO A 179 25.57 24.90 -29.80
N ALA A 180 24.89 25.46 -30.80
CA ALA A 180 24.13 24.69 -31.80
C ALA A 180 24.94 23.56 -32.44
N GLN A 181 26.18 23.85 -32.86
CA GLN A 181 27.07 22.85 -33.47
C GLN A 181 27.41 21.67 -32.54
N LEU A 182 27.53 21.92 -31.24
CA LEU A 182 27.76 20.87 -30.23
C LEU A 182 26.45 20.10 -29.94
N ARG A 183 25.29 20.74 -29.99
CA ARG A 183 23.98 20.04 -29.88
C ARG A 183 23.78 19.10 -31.06
N GLU A 184 24.07 19.53 -32.28
CA GLU A 184 24.01 18.68 -33.49
C GLU A 184 24.97 17.48 -33.41
N SER A 185 26.24 17.72 -33.06
CA SER A 185 27.22 16.65 -32.85
C SER A 185 26.76 15.64 -31.77
N LEU A 186 26.20 16.16 -30.66
CA LEU A 186 25.65 15.35 -29.58
C LEU A 186 24.47 14.49 -30.03
N VAL A 187 23.50 15.03 -30.80
CA VAL A 187 22.38 14.23 -31.32
C VAL A 187 22.92 13.10 -32.20
N ALA A 188 23.79 13.42 -33.16
CA ALA A 188 24.38 12.43 -34.05
C ALA A 188 25.24 11.39 -33.31
N ALA A 189 25.87 11.73 -32.18
CA ALA A 189 26.59 10.79 -31.33
C ALA A 189 25.65 9.89 -30.51
N VAL A 190 24.58 10.44 -29.93
CA VAL A 190 23.55 9.68 -29.19
C VAL A 190 22.85 8.68 -30.12
N GLU A 191 22.50 9.07 -31.34
CA GLU A 191 21.90 8.19 -32.35
C GLU A 191 22.86 7.05 -32.78
N ARG A 192 24.15 7.35 -33.00
CA ARG A 192 25.15 6.35 -33.39
C ARG A 192 25.42 5.29 -32.31
N ILE A 193 25.27 5.64 -31.02
CA ILE A 193 25.32 4.65 -29.92
C ILE A 193 23.98 3.96 -29.65
N GLY A 194 22.93 4.25 -30.43
CA GLY A 194 21.58 3.72 -30.21
C GLY A 194 20.88 4.25 -28.96
N GLY A 195 21.40 5.32 -28.36
CA GLY A 195 20.81 5.99 -27.19
C GLY A 195 19.61 6.85 -27.56
N LYS A 196 18.99 7.45 -26.53
CA LYS A 196 17.76 8.25 -26.66
C LYS A 196 18.03 9.70 -26.28
N LEU A 197 17.51 10.65 -27.05
CA LEU A 197 17.51 12.07 -26.67
C LEU A 197 16.14 12.44 -26.06
N ALA A 198 16.12 13.22 -24.98
CA ALA A 198 14.91 13.72 -24.35
C ALA A 198 15.05 15.19 -23.95
N ASP A 199 14.29 16.10 -24.56
CA ASP A 199 14.40 17.55 -24.31
C ASP A 199 14.00 17.99 -22.89
N THR A 200 13.30 17.13 -22.14
CA THR A 200 12.95 17.37 -20.72
C THR A 200 13.55 16.32 -19.80
N VAL A 201 14.04 16.75 -18.63
CA VAL A 201 14.60 15.85 -17.62
C VAL A 201 13.49 15.05 -16.95
N ARG A 202 13.57 13.73 -17.07
CA ARG A 202 12.56 12.75 -16.61
C ARG A 202 13.20 11.70 -15.71
N ILE A 203 12.39 10.83 -15.10
CA ILE A 203 12.84 9.72 -14.25
C ILE A 203 13.78 8.74 -15.00
N ASP A 204 13.60 8.63 -16.32
CA ASP A 204 14.38 7.82 -17.25
C ASP A 204 15.55 8.55 -17.94
N THR A 205 15.77 9.85 -17.67
CA THR A 205 17.01 10.54 -18.06
C THR A 205 18.18 9.96 -17.27
N THR A 206 19.20 9.47 -17.98
CA THR A 206 20.39 8.83 -17.37
C THR A 206 21.54 9.81 -17.15
N HIS A 207 21.70 10.79 -18.07
CA HIS A 207 22.79 11.76 -18.08
C HIS A 207 22.26 13.12 -18.57
N PHE A 208 22.73 14.20 -17.95
CA PHE A 208 22.45 15.56 -18.39
C PHE A 208 23.70 16.14 -19.04
N VAL A 209 23.62 16.53 -20.30
CA VAL A 209 24.79 16.92 -21.10
C VAL A 209 24.77 18.42 -21.37
N THR A 210 25.74 19.16 -20.83
CA THR A 210 25.77 20.63 -20.92
C THR A 210 27.20 21.17 -21.00
N THR A 211 27.37 22.37 -21.54
CA THR A 211 28.62 23.14 -21.40
C THR A 211 28.59 24.12 -20.24
N GLU A 212 27.40 24.40 -19.68
CA GLU A 212 27.18 25.36 -18.60
C GLU A 212 26.26 24.79 -17.53
N GLY A 213 26.60 24.95 -16.25
CA GLY A 213 25.76 24.55 -15.12
C GLY A 213 24.82 25.67 -14.67
N ARG A 214 23.74 25.91 -15.42
CA ARG A 214 22.70 26.91 -15.07
C ARG A 214 21.34 26.59 -15.66
N GLY A 215 20.28 27.05 -14.99
CA GLY A 215 18.89 27.02 -15.46
C GLY A 215 18.10 25.81 -14.95
N ILE A 216 16.77 25.92 -15.04
CA ILE A 216 15.79 25.03 -14.41
C ILE A 216 16.00 23.54 -14.74
N THR A 217 16.42 23.21 -15.97
CA THR A 217 16.69 21.82 -16.36
C THR A 217 17.99 21.27 -15.75
N TRP A 218 19.00 22.12 -15.54
CA TRP A 218 20.22 21.73 -14.81
C TRP A 218 19.93 21.58 -13.31
N GLU A 219 19.20 22.52 -12.71
CA GLU A 219 18.76 22.46 -11.31
C GLU A 219 17.99 21.16 -11.02
N LYS A 220 17.00 20.82 -11.86
CA LYS A 220 16.23 19.57 -11.76
C LYS A 220 17.08 18.31 -11.99
N ALA A 221 18.11 18.38 -12.84
CA ALA A 221 19.03 17.26 -13.03
C ALA A 221 19.88 17.01 -11.76
N VAL A 222 20.36 18.07 -11.10
CA VAL A 222 21.08 17.99 -9.83
C VAL A 222 20.17 17.47 -8.71
N GLU A 223 18.95 17.98 -8.59
CA GLU A 223 17.93 17.52 -7.64
C GLU A 223 17.67 16.00 -7.77
N MET A 224 17.44 15.52 -9.00
CA MET A 224 17.23 14.09 -9.28
C MET A 224 18.53 13.26 -9.28
N ASN A 225 19.65 13.83 -8.85
CA ASN A 225 20.97 13.19 -8.73
C ASN A 225 21.47 12.57 -10.06
N ILE A 226 21.17 13.22 -11.18
CA ILE A 226 21.59 12.81 -12.52
C ILE A 226 23.00 13.34 -12.80
N PRO A 227 23.95 12.51 -13.28
CA PRO A 227 25.28 12.97 -13.69
C PRO A 227 25.23 14.10 -14.72
N VAL A 228 25.78 15.26 -14.35
CA VAL A 228 25.97 16.41 -15.24
C VAL A 228 27.35 16.31 -15.89
N VAL A 229 27.38 15.99 -17.17
CA VAL A 229 28.61 15.78 -17.95
C VAL A 229 28.70 16.72 -19.15
N ARG A 230 29.91 16.87 -19.70
CA ARG A 230 30.16 17.59 -20.95
C ARG A 230 30.01 16.66 -22.18
N PRO A 231 29.74 17.18 -23.39
CA PRO A 231 29.45 16.36 -24.57
C PRO A 231 30.50 15.29 -24.92
N GLU A 232 31.78 15.55 -24.60
CA GLU A 232 32.88 14.63 -24.89
C GLU A 232 32.75 13.27 -24.17
N TRP A 233 31.86 13.14 -23.18
CA TRP A 233 31.50 11.86 -22.56
C TRP A 233 30.80 10.90 -23.54
N VAL A 234 29.89 11.40 -24.37
CA VAL A 234 29.16 10.57 -25.35
C VAL A 234 30.11 10.08 -26.44
N GLU A 235 30.99 10.96 -26.91
CA GLU A 235 32.09 10.62 -27.84
C GLU A 235 33.07 9.59 -27.23
N GLY A 236 33.26 9.63 -25.90
CA GLY A 236 34.03 8.63 -25.14
C GLY A 236 33.34 7.26 -25.07
N CYS A 237 32.04 7.23 -24.80
CA CYS A 237 31.21 6.02 -24.86
C CYS A 237 31.20 5.39 -26.27
N GLU A 238 31.02 6.21 -27.31
CA GLU A 238 31.05 5.79 -28.70
C GLU A 238 32.40 5.18 -29.07
N ARG A 239 33.49 5.94 -28.92
CA ARG A 239 34.85 5.50 -29.27
C ARG A 239 35.30 4.26 -28.49
N GLY A 240 34.78 4.08 -27.28
CA GLY A 240 35.06 2.90 -26.44
C GLY A 240 34.17 1.69 -26.72
N GLY A 241 33.07 1.84 -27.49
CA GLY A 241 32.05 0.79 -27.68
C GLY A 241 31.42 0.29 -26.37
N ARG A 242 31.47 1.11 -25.31
CA ARG A 242 31.06 0.75 -23.94
C ARG A 242 30.87 1.98 -23.07
N ILE A 243 30.06 1.88 -22.01
CA ILE A 243 29.80 3.00 -21.11
C ILE A 243 31.07 3.37 -20.33
N VAL A 244 31.45 4.66 -20.32
CA VAL A 244 32.66 5.17 -19.63
C VAL A 244 32.31 5.95 -18.37
N GLY A 245 33.22 5.93 -17.39
CA GLY A 245 33.00 6.57 -16.09
C GLY A 245 32.85 8.10 -16.18
N VAL A 246 31.72 8.62 -15.71
CA VAL A 246 31.33 10.04 -15.82
C VAL A 246 32.27 11.04 -15.15
N ARG A 247 33.02 10.63 -14.11
CA ARG A 247 33.79 11.53 -13.22
C ARG A 247 34.82 12.43 -13.95
N GLN A 248 35.41 11.96 -15.05
CA GLN A 248 36.39 12.74 -15.83
C GLN A 248 35.73 13.81 -16.71
N TYR A 249 34.41 13.75 -16.88
CA TYR A 249 33.64 14.56 -17.81
C TYR A 249 32.66 15.52 -17.12
N TYR A 250 32.68 15.61 -15.79
CA TYR A 250 31.96 16.66 -15.07
C TYR A 250 32.49 18.06 -15.43
N LEU A 251 31.68 19.09 -15.18
CA LEU A 251 32.00 20.48 -15.52
C LEU A 251 33.24 21.02 -14.79
N ASP A 252 33.46 20.55 -13.56
CA ASP A 252 34.55 20.89 -12.64
C ASP A 252 35.81 20.01 -12.81
N ALA A 253 35.73 18.90 -13.55
CA ALA A 253 36.83 17.96 -13.71
C ALA A 253 38.02 18.57 -14.48
N ASP A 254 39.24 18.43 -13.95
CA ASP A 254 40.47 18.99 -14.52
C ASP A 254 40.64 18.62 -16.02
N PRO A 255 40.72 19.60 -16.94
CA PRO A 255 40.94 19.36 -18.38
C PRO A 255 42.10 18.42 -18.71
N ARG A 256 43.15 18.37 -17.87
CA ARG A 256 44.32 17.50 -18.09
C ARG A 256 43.98 16.02 -17.98
N GLN A 257 43.03 15.65 -17.12
CA GLN A 257 42.62 14.25 -16.94
C GLN A 257 41.81 13.72 -18.14
N ARG A 258 41.20 14.61 -18.92
CA ARG A 258 40.44 14.27 -20.13
C ARG A 258 41.35 13.82 -21.28
N MET A 259 42.50 14.47 -21.44
CA MET A 259 43.46 14.16 -22.52
C MET A 259 44.05 12.75 -22.43
N ALA A 260 44.13 12.15 -21.25
CA ALA A 260 44.63 10.78 -21.06
C ALA A 260 43.79 9.72 -21.83
N ASN A 261 42.50 9.98 -22.05
CA ASN A 261 41.57 9.10 -22.80
C ASN A 261 41.27 9.62 -24.22
N LEU A 262 42.05 10.59 -24.72
CA LEU A 262 42.01 11.10 -26.10
C LEU A 262 43.24 10.70 -26.94
N GLY A 263 44.25 10.05 -26.33
CA GLY A 263 45.33 9.42 -27.08
C GLY A 263 44.85 8.18 -27.85
N PRO A 264 45.46 7.84 -29.01
CA PRO A 264 45.19 6.58 -29.68
C PRO A 264 45.63 5.40 -28.81
N ALA A 265 44.92 4.28 -28.91
CA ALA A 265 45.11 3.10 -28.04
C ALA A 265 46.40 2.30 -28.39
N ALA A 266 47.56 2.88 -28.11
CA ALA A 266 48.81 2.14 -28.00
C ALA A 266 48.78 1.30 -26.72
N GLY A 267 48.68 -0.03 -26.88
CA GLY A 267 48.48 -0.95 -25.75
C GLY A 267 49.64 -0.93 -24.76
N GLN A 268 49.34 -0.69 -23.49
CA GLN A 268 50.27 -0.95 -22.39
C GLN A 268 49.92 -2.29 -21.75
N GLN A 269 50.80 -3.28 -21.97
CA GLN A 269 50.76 -4.54 -21.24
C GLN A 269 51.02 -4.27 -19.75
N ALA A 270 50.17 -4.78 -18.87
CA ALA A 270 50.51 -4.84 -17.45
C ALA A 270 51.62 -5.89 -17.27
N THR A 271 52.84 -5.44 -16.99
CA THR A 271 53.96 -6.30 -16.60
C THR A 271 53.75 -6.78 -15.16
N PRO A 272 53.61 -8.10 -14.89
CA PRO A 272 53.64 -8.61 -13.53
C PRO A 272 55.02 -8.37 -12.92
N ALA A 273 55.07 -7.87 -11.69
CA ALA A 273 56.31 -7.75 -10.93
C ALA A 273 56.52 -9.04 -10.12
N GLU A 274 57.54 -9.83 -10.47
CA GLU A 274 57.99 -10.95 -9.65
C GLU A 274 58.83 -10.48 -8.45
N PRO A 275 58.78 -11.19 -7.30
CA PRO A 275 59.59 -10.85 -6.13
C PRO A 275 61.06 -11.25 -6.32
N ALA A 276 61.98 -10.38 -5.91
CA ALA A 276 63.41 -10.66 -5.97
C ALA A 276 63.83 -11.72 -4.92
N SER A 277 64.63 -12.70 -5.35
CA SER A 277 65.21 -13.74 -4.50
C SER A 277 66.73 -13.64 -4.44
N ALA A 278 67.33 -13.81 -3.25
CA ALA A 278 68.77 -13.91 -3.02
C ALA A 278 69.18 -15.36 -2.65
N LYS A 279 70.46 -15.70 -2.83
CA LYS A 279 70.94 -17.09 -2.90
C LYS A 279 71.96 -17.50 -1.82
N ASP A 280 71.76 -18.74 -1.36
CA ASP A 280 72.74 -19.84 -1.13
C ASP A 280 74.06 -19.60 -0.37
N GLU A 281 74.26 -20.35 0.72
CA GLU A 281 75.41 -21.29 0.86
C GLU A 281 75.08 -22.47 1.83
N ALA A 282 75.92 -23.52 1.85
CA ALA A 282 75.68 -24.84 2.49
C ALA A 282 77.01 -25.37 3.14
N PRO A 283 77.18 -26.61 3.72
CA PRO A 283 76.33 -27.83 3.72
C PRO A 283 76.23 -28.63 5.07
N LEU A 284 75.78 -29.91 4.99
CA LEU A 284 75.41 -30.86 6.07
C LEU A 284 76.58 -31.70 6.65
N PRO A 285 76.40 -32.46 7.77
CA PRO A 285 76.10 -33.91 7.64
C PRO A 285 75.17 -34.57 8.72
N ALA A 286 74.75 -35.81 8.39
CA ALA A 286 73.65 -36.67 8.85
C ALA A 286 73.62 -37.34 10.28
N LEU A 287 72.39 -37.57 10.80
CA LEU A 287 71.78 -38.82 11.38
C LEU A 287 72.39 -39.54 12.63
N PRO A 288 71.71 -40.53 13.31
CA PRO A 288 70.28 -40.95 13.36
C PRO A 288 69.68 -41.24 14.79
N ASN A 289 68.36 -41.57 14.85
CA ASN A 289 67.65 -42.34 15.91
C ASN A 289 67.47 -41.68 17.32
N ASN A 290 66.55 -42.10 18.22
CA ASN A 290 65.72 -43.32 18.31
C ASN A 290 64.39 -43.12 19.12
N ASN A 291 63.49 -44.13 19.11
CA ASN A 291 62.43 -44.46 20.09
C ASN A 291 61.13 -43.58 20.20
N ARG A 292 59.94 -44.07 20.62
CA ARG A 292 59.36 -45.45 20.72
C ARG A 292 57.90 -45.48 21.27
N LYS A 293 56.93 -46.05 20.52
CA LYS A 293 55.62 -46.63 20.97
C LYS A 293 54.62 -45.68 21.70
N GLU A 294 53.33 -45.94 21.93
CA GLU A 294 52.25 -46.85 21.43
C GLU A 294 50.90 -46.10 21.65
N GLN A 295 49.80 -46.22 20.88
CA GLN A 295 48.80 -47.33 20.82
C GLN A 295 48.23 -47.73 22.20
N ALA A 296 46.92 -47.97 22.41
CA ALA A 296 45.72 -47.96 21.56
C ALA A 296 44.46 -47.54 22.41
N ASN A 297 43.30 -47.13 21.86
CA ASN A 297 42.11 -47.96 21.51
C ASN A 297 41.63 -48.91 22.63
N GLY A 298 40.33 -48.98 23.02
CA GLY A 298 39.12 -48.32 22.50
C GLY A 298 37.89 -48.53 23.42
N ASP A 299 36.70 -48.71 22.83
CA ASP A 299 35.35 -48.83 23.43
C ASP A 299 35.19 -50.02 24.43
N GLU A 300 34.14 -50.18 25.27
CA GLU A 300 32.68 -50.10 25.01
C GLU A 300 31.85 -49.85 26.31
N ALA A 301 30.51 -50.00 26.30
CA ALA A 301 29.58 -49.39 27.29
C ALA A 301 28.57 -50.33 27.99
N SER A 302 27.96 -49.90 29.12
CA SER A 302 26.61 -50.32 29.59
C SER A 302 26.08 -49.52 30.81
N GLU A 303 24.78 -49.17 30.81
CA GLU A 303 23.73 -49.18 31.89
C GLU A 303 24.02 -48.66 33.35
N ALA A 304 23.06 -48.14 34.15
CA ALA A 304 21.70 -47.57 33.97
C ALA A 304 21.17 -46.93 35.32
N GLY A 305 20.04 -46.18 35.29
CA GLY A 305 19.34 -45.59 36.47
C GLY A 305 19.41 -44.05 36.52
N GLN A 306 18.35 -43.23 36.65
CA GLN A 306 17.27 -43.10 37.66
C GLN A 306 17.76 -42.57 39.04
N THR A 307 17.18 -41.54 39.70
CA THR A 307 16.01 -40.66 39.43
C THR A 307 15.97 -39.40 40.34
N ASN A 308 15.31 -38.33 39.89
CA ASN A 308 14.49 -37.32 40.63
C ASN A 308 15.07 -36.31 41.67
N ASN A 309 14.48 -35.10 41.62
CA ASN A 309 14.18 -34.11 42.68
C ASN A 309 15.36 -33.41 43.42
N GLU A 310 15.26 -32.15 43.89
CA GLU A 310 14.23 -31.09 43.72
C GLU A 310 14.83 -29.66 43.89
N LYS A 311 13.98 -28.63 43.88
CA LYS A 311 14.31 -27.19 44.04
C LYS A 311 14.87 -26.84 45.42
N GLU A 312 15.60 -25.73 45.50
CA GLU A 312 15.30 -24.66 46.48
C GLU A 312 15.71 -23.29 45.92
N GLU A 313 15.11 -22.22 46.43
CA GLU A 313 15.38 -20.80 46.09
C GLU A 313 16.24 -20.15 47.23
N ASP A 314 16.42 -18.85 47.51
CA ASP A 314 15.72 -17.57 47.29
C ASP A 314 16.66 -16.37 47.66
N ARG A 315 16.34 -15.10 47.30
CA ARG A 315 16.80 -13.79 47.88
C ARG A 315 18.22 -13.20 47.65
N ASP A 316 18.48 -11.89 47.87
CA ASP A 316 17.72 -10.60 47.71
C ASP A 316 18.68 -9.41 47.92
N GLU A 317 18.35 -8.19 47.45
CA GLU A 317 18.18 -6.95 48.26
C GLU A 317 17.96 -5.68 47.37
N GLU A 318 17.12 -4.74 47.86
CA GLU A 318 16.74 -3.46 47.22
C GLU A 318 17.24 -2.24 48.03
N SER A 319 16.91 -1.00 47.61
CA SER A 319 16.97 0.19 48.48
C SER A 319 15.98 1.28 48.04
N GLU A 320 15.49 2.08 48.99
CA GLU A 320 14.18 2.80 48.92
C GLU A 320 14.24 4.34 48.71
N GLU A 321 13.07 4.98 48.82
CA GLU A 321 12.72 6.40 48.57
C GLU A 321 12.71 7.25 49.87
N ASP A 322 12.54 8.60 49.78
CA ASP A 322 11.68 9.43 50.69
C ASP A 322 11.48 10.88 50.14
N ASP A 323 10.64 11.69 50.80
CA ASP A 323 9.73 12.71 50.21
C ASP A 323 9.87 14.18 50.73
N SER A 324 9.07 15.13 50.19
CA SER A 324 8.27 16.19 50.89
C SER A 324 8.22 17.64 50.30
N GLU A 325 6.98 18.04 49.96
CA GLU A 325 6.24 19.33 50.09
C GLU A 325 6.77 20.76 49.65
N ASP A 326 6.07 21.30 48.64
CA ASP A 326 5.28 22.56 48.59
C ASP A 326 5.91 24.00 48.63
N LYS A 327 5.65 24.79 47.56
CA LYS A 327 5.30 26.24 47.63
C LYS A 327 4.83 26.91 46.31
N LYS A 328 3.88 27.84 46.46
CA LYS A 328 3.24 28.69 45.43
C LYS A 328 4.02 29.99 45.08
N VAL A 329 4.07 30.36 43.78
CA VAL A 329 4.13 31.76 43.28
C VAL A 329 3.33 31.89 41.96
N GLU A 330 2.82 33.09 41.63
CA GLU A 330 2.03 33.42 40.41
C GLU A 330 2.71 34.54 39.58
N ALA A 331 2.08 34.90 38.44
CA ALA A 331 2.19 36.17 37.68
C ALA A 331 3.27 36.24 36.56
N LEU A 332 2.92 36.50 35.28
CA LEU A 332 2.67 37.80 34.58
C LEU A 332 3.98 38.58 34.26
N ASP A 333 4.16 39.32 33.15
CA ASP A 333 3.24 39.73 32.05
C ASP A 333 4.00 40.19 30.76
N GLU A 334 3.22 40.60 29.74
CA GLU A 334 3.50 41.62 28.69
C GLU A 334 4.63 41.43 27.63
N GLN A 335 4.64 42.10 26.45
CA GLN A 335 3.59 42.65 25.55
C GLN A 335 4.22 43.28 24.28
N LYS A 336 3.65 43.03 23.07
CA LYS A 336 3.34 44.00 21.97
C LYS A 336 3.10 43.25 20.63
N VAL A 337 2.01 43.36 19.86
CA VAL A 337 0.89 44.33 19.63
C VAL A 337 1.01 45.08 18.29
N ARG A 338 0.20 44.63 17.31
CA ARG A 338 -0.44 45.36 16.18
C ARG A 338 -1.39 44.33 15.52
N VAL A 339 -2.75 44.41 15.45
CA VAL A 339 -3.72 45.53 15.35
C VAL A 339 -3.50 46.30 14.02
N GLU A 340 -4.45 46.86 13.28
CA GLU A 340 -5.92 46.87 13.29
C GLU A 340 -6.48 45.64 12.48
N ASP A 341 -7.76 45.39 12.08
CA ASP A 341 -9.07 46.09 12.17
C ASP A 341 -10.27 45.11 11.95
N ASN A 342 -11.52 45.61 12.05
CA ASN A 342 -12.85 45.11 11.64
C ASN A 342 -13.65 44.11 12.52
N ASP A 343 -14.97 44.35 12.62
CA ASP A 343 -15.85 43.99 13.76
C ASP A 343 -17.27 43.55 13.31
N GLN A 344 -18.17 43.29 14.27
CA GLN A 344 -19.63 43.12 14.18
C GLN A 344 -20.20 41.78 13.68
N HIS A 345 -20.57 40.89 14.63
CA HIS A 345 -21.99 40.81 15.08
C HIS A 345 -22.18 39.98 16.37
N LYS A 346 -22.98 40.50 17.31
CA LYS A 346 -23.69 39.74 18.37
C LYS A 346 -25.09 39.36 17.84
N VAL A 347 -25.95 38.53 18.45
CA VAL A 347 -26.48 38.39 19.84
C VAL A 347 -26.99 36.93 19.97
N ALA A 348 -26.65 36.12 20.99
CA ALA A 348 -27.30 35.94 22.30
C ALA A 348 -28.81 35.58 22.26
N LEU A 349 -29.43 34.77 23.14
CA LEU A 349 -29.08 34.24 24.47
C LEU A 349 -29.53 32.75 24.69
N ARG A 350 -28.98 32.10 25.72
CA ARG A 350 -29.60 31.02 26.51
C ARG A 350 -30.20 31.59 27.82
N PRO A 351 -31.06 30.84 28.53
CA PRO A 351 -30.76 30.55 29.94
C PRO A 351 -30.96 29.06 30.34
N ALA A 352 -30.55 28.74 31.56
CA ALA A 352 -30.70 27.44 32.27
C ALA A 352 -31.74 27.60 33.43
N ALA A 353 -32.01 26.67 34.37
CA ALA A 353 -31.28 25.48 34.83
C ALA A 353 -32.17 24.43 35.58
N SER A 354 -31.51 23.33 35.98
CA SER A 354 -31.86 22.13 36.77
C SER A 354 -32.20 22.40 38.27
N PRO A 355 -32.19 21.42 39.23
CA PRO A 355 -32.54 19.96 39.25
C PRO A 355 -33.38 19.53 40.52
N ALA A 356 -33.69 18.22 40.71
CA ALA A 356 -33.54 17.44 41.98
C ALA A 356 -34.27 16.06 41.98
N ASP A 357 -33.59 15.01 42.51
CA ASP A 357 -34.00 13.85 43.37
C ASP A 357 -35.40 13.15 43.26
N GLU A 358 -35.62 11.84 43.57
CA GLU A 358 -34.79 10.80 44.24
C GLU A 358 -35.31 9.34 43.96
N LYS A 359 -34.49 8.32 44.29
CA LYS A 359 -34.81 6.91 44.70
C LYS A 359 -35.25 5.79 43.71
N GLU A 360 -34.33 4.81 43.59
CA GLU A 360 -34.45 3.34 43.33
C GLU A 360 -35.42 2.60 44.31
N PRO A 361 -35.86 1.31 44.12
CA PRO A 361 -35.01 0.21 43.62
C PRO A 361 -35.56 -0.92 42.71
N SER A 362 -34.59 -1.62 42.11
CA SER A 362 -34.65 -2.89 41.36
C SER A 362 -35.35 -4.12 41.99
N VAL A 363 -35.81 -5.06 41.13
CA VAL A 363 -35.71 -6.54 41.32
C VAL A 363 -35.49 -7.25 39.95
N ASP A 364 -34.81 -8.38 40.03
CA ASP A 364 -34.08 -9.18 39.04
C ASP A 364 -34.89 -10.32 38.33
N LYS A 365 -34.25 -10.97 37.34
CA LYS A 365 -34.42 -12.38 36.85
C LYS A 365 -35.69 -12.93 36.14
N ASN A 366 -35.49 -13.27 34.86
CA ASN A 366 -35.95 -14.51 34.19
C ASN A 366 -35.27 -15.78 34.81
N PRO A 367 -35.73 -17.06 34.66
CA PRO A 367 -36.15 -17.65 33.37
C PRO A 367 -37.20 -18.81 33.34
N VAL A 368 -37.62 -19.15 32.10
CA VAL A 368 -37.97 -20.47 31.51
C VAL A 368 -38.44 -21.63 32.41
N THR A 369 -39.64 -22.16 32.09
CA THR A 369 -40.01 -23.59 32.29
C THR A 369 -40.65 -24.18 31.02
N LYS A 370 -40.58 -25.52 30.86
CA LYS A 370 -41.08 -26.28 29.70
C LYS A 370 -42.42 -26.96 30.01
N SER A 371 -43.22 -27.21 28.98
CA SER A 371 -44.30 -28.21 28.95
C SER A 371 -44.18 -29.07 27.66
N PRO A 372 -44.74 -30.30 27.62
CA PRO A 372 -44.10 -31.40 26.90
C PRO A 372 -44.75 -31.83 25.56
N SER A 373 -44.08 -32.82 24.96
CA SER A 373 -44.35 -33.57 23.74
C SER A 373 -45.80 -33.97 23.46
N LEU A 374 -46.12 -34.08 22.16
CA LEU A 374 -47.04 -35.07 21.62
C LEU A 374 -46.33 -35.90 20.55
N GLU A 375 -46.57 -37.21 20.56
CA GLU A 375 -45.99 -38.18 19.63
C GLU A 375 -47.00 -38.46 18.51
N VAL A 376 -46.52 -38.56 17.26
CA VAL A 376 -47.23 -39.20 16.13
C VAL A 376 -46.20 -39.82 15.19
N ASP A 377 -46.28 -41.13 15.03
CA ASP A 377 -45.44 -41.95 14.15
C ASP A 377 -45.99 -42.04 12.71
N ALA A 378 -45.21 -42.74 11.86
CA ALA A 378 -45.56 -43.32 10.55
C ALA A 378 -45.48 -42.42 9.29
N ASP A 379 -44.32 -42.51 8.64
CA ASP A 379 -44.12 -42.92 7.24
C ASP A 379 -44.79 -42.15 6.09
N THR A 380 -43.95 -41.55 5.22
CA THR A 380 -43.64 -42.06 3.85
C THR A 380 -42.35 -41.39 3.34
N GLU A 381 -41.69 -41.98 2.33
CA GLU A 381 -40.29 -41.74 1.94
C GLU A 381 -40.05 -40.64 0.86
N GLU A 382 -38.75 -40.42 0.56
CA GLU A 382 -38.12 -39.64 -0.53
C GLU A 382 -38.22 -38.08 -0.48
N GLY A 383 -37.18 -37.31 -0.85
CA GLY A 383 -35.80 -37.69 -1.20
C GLY A 383 -35.00 -36.52 -1.80
N ALA A 384 -33.70 -36.39 -1.45
CA ALA A 384 -32.70 -35.41 -1.96
C ALA A 384 -33.06 -33.90 -1.82
N LYS A 385 -32.63 -33.18 -0.77
CA LYS A 385 -31.26 -32.67 -0.45
C LYS A 385 -30.75 -31.53 -1.35
N THR A 386 -30.74 -30.32 -0.79
CA THR A 386 -29.90 -29.18 -1.23
C THR A 386 -28.41 -29.40 -0.91
N PRO A 387 -27.48 -28.97 -1.78
CA PRO A 387 -26.06 -28.99 -1.48
C PRO A 387 -25.60 -27.71 -0.76
N GLY A 388 -24.71 -27.86 0.22
CA GLY A 388 -24.03 -26.76 0.90
C GLY A 388 -22.66 -27.22 1.40
N ALA A 389 -21.77 -26.25 1.66
CA ALA A 389 -20.40 -26.41 2.16
C ALA A 389 -19.44 -27.26 1.30
N ALA A 390 -18.57 -26.58 0.55
CA ALA A 390 -17.30 -27.15 0.09
C ALA A 390 -16.18 -26.72 1.07
N SER A 391 -15.37 -27.66 1.54
CA SER A 391 -14.32 -27.42 2.55
C SER A 391 -13.00 -26.94 1.93
N PHE A 392 -12.13 -26.37 2.77
CA PHE A 392 -10.89 -25.70 2.37
C PHE A 392 -9.66 -26.51 2.85
N GLN A 393 -9.18 -27.46 2.05
CA GLN A 393 -7.95 -28.22 2.31
C GLN A 393 -7.29 -28.71 1.01
N ASP A 394 -6.06 -29.25 1.14
CA ASP A 394 -5.25 -29.94 0.13
C ASP A 394 -4.75 -29.16 -1.11
N VAL A 395 -3.58 -28.54 -0.93
CA VAL A 395 -2.56 -28.42 -1.98
C VAL A 395 -1.27 -29.03 -1.42
N ALA A 396 -0.64 -29.94 -2.15
CA ALA A 396 0.56 -30.65 -1.72
C ALA A 396 1.83 -30.12 -2.42
N LEU A 397 2.91 -30.02 -1.64
CA LEU A 397 4.34 -29.91 -1.99
C LEU A 397 4.71 -29.14 -3.28
#